data_AF-A0A968CS39-F1
#
_entry.id   AF-A0A968CS39-F1
#
_cell.length_a   1.000
_cell.length_b   1.000
_cell.length_c   1.000
_cell.angle_alpha   90.00
_cell.angle_beta   90.00
_cell.angle_gamma   90.00
#
_symmetry.space_group_name_H-M   'P 1'
#
loop_
_entity.id
_entity.type
_entity.pdbx_description
1 polymer ?
#
loop_
_entity_poly.entity_id
_entity_poly.type
_entity_poly.pdbx_seq_one_letter_code
_entity_poly.pdbx_strand_id
1 'polypeptide(L)'
;MSKNPKKALQITLRNDLVMVNQKIDSLATWMAAYLQYEVTTRETTRKVQRRDLLTFLNVMVQEAGNDNLQNWSPRLSQTFKGWLQKEVNVDNTRRWNDRTVNRILAHLKTFARWVHKYRPFPLGNPMEKIKLISTASLLAIDRAITAGERRRLLDAADLLVETGGRSKDRHRYRDATKRPRRKDYRPYRNRAITYALIETGMRRAAVVSINVDDVDSAKRTIRTEEKGG
;
A
#
# COMPACT_ATOMS: atom_id res chain seq x y z
N MET A 1 33.12 -2.11 -46.49
CA MET A 1 32.63 -2.93 -45.36
C MET A 1 32.58 -2.06 -44.12
N SER A 2 31.39 -1.70 -43.64
CA SER A 2 31.15 -1.39 -42.22
C SER A 2 29.64 -1.41 -41.99
N LYS A 3 29.15 -2.47 -41.34
CA LYS A 3 27.74 -2.70 -41.05
C LYS A 3 27.41 -1.95 -39.75
N ASN A 4 26.59 -0.90 -39.84
CA ASN A 4 25.95 -0.31 -38.67
C ASN A 4 25.01 -1.34 -38.01
N PRO A 5 25.12 -1.60 -36.69
CA PRO A 5 24.19 -2.50 -36.02
C PRO A 5 22.82 -1.80 -35.92
N LYS A 6 21.81 -2.41 -36.55
CA LYS A 6 20.42 -1.97 -36.46
C LYS A 6 19.99 -2.00 -34.99
N LYS A 7 19.73 -0.82 -34.43
CA LYS A 7 19.09 -0.62 -33.12
C LYS A 7 17.76 -1.38 -33.15
N ALA A 8 17.62 -2.39 -32.28
CA ALA A 8 16.38 -3.14 -32.16
C ALA A 8 15.24 -2.18 -31.80
N LEU A 9 14.37 -1.92 -32.77
CA LEU A 9 13.11 -1.24 -32.52
C LEU A 9 12.33 -2.12 -31.56
N GLN A 10 12.09 -1.63 -30.34
CA GLN A 10 11.08 -2.19 -29.46
C GLN A 10 9.76 -2.14 -30.23
N ILE A 11 9.38 -3.28 -30.80
CA ILE A 11 8.03 -3.50 -31.30
C ILE A 11 7.20 -3.54 -30.03
N THR A 12 6.70 -2.37 -29.62
CA THR A 12 5.53 -2.29 -28.75
C THR A 12 4.46 -3.09 -29.48
N LEU A 13 4.22 -4.32 -29.02
CA LEU A 13 3.05 -5.11 -29.37
C LEU A 13 1.86 -4.16 -29.18
N ARG A 14 1.34 -3.65 -30.30
CA ARG A 14 0.05 -2.96 -30.33
C ARG A 14 -0.92 -4.00 -29.82
N ASN A 15 -1.20 -3.94 -28.52
CA ASN A 15 -2.09 -4.86 -27.82
C ASN A 15 -3.29 -5.15 -28.71
N ASP A 16 -3.48 -6.43 -29.02
CA ASP A 16 -4.63 -7.03 -29.69
C ASP A 16 -5.94 -6.90 -28.87
N LEU A 17 -6.13 -5.77 -28.20
CA LEU A 17 -7.39 -5.36 -27.55
C LEU A 17 -8.48 -5.01 -28.58
N VAL A 18 -8.14 -4.97 -29.88
CA VAL A 18 -9.10 -4.78 -30.99
C VAL A 18 -10.10 -5.94 -31.09
N MET A 19 -9.86 -7.06 -30.40
CA MET A 19 -10.76 -8.22 -30.36
C MET A 19 -11.50 -8.38 -29.02
N VAL A 20 -11.72 -7.31 -28.25
CA VAL A 20 -12.79 -7.32 -27.23
C VAL A 20 -14.11 -6.98 -27.93
N ASN A 21 -14.68 -8.04 -28.49
CA ASN A 21 -15.96 -8.06 -29.20
C ASN A 21 -17.07 -7.36 -28.38
N GLN A 22 -18.04 -6.76 -29.06
CA GLN A 22 -19.13 -5.90 -28.56
C GLN A 22 -20.11 -6.52 -27.52
N LYS A 23 -19.71 -7.63 -26.87
CA LYS A 23 -20.50 -8.37 -25.86
C LYS A 23 -19.99 -8.21 -24.41
N ILE A 24 -18.86 -7.55 -24.18
CA ILE A 24 -18.33 -7.35 -22.82
C ILE A 24 -18.82 -6.03 -22.24
N ASP A 25 -20.04 -6.04 -21.73
CA ASP A 25 -20.68 -4.89 -21.08
C ASP A 25 -20.56 -4.92 -19.56
N SER A 26 -20.09 -6.03 -18.98
CA SER A 26 -19.90 -6.15 -17.54
C SER A 26 -18.69 -5.36 -17.04
N LEU A 27 -18.92 -4.50 -16.04
CA LEU A 27 -17.88 -3.75 -15.35
C LEU A 27 -16.86 -4.68 -14.68
N ALA A 28 -17.29 -5.84 -14.18
CA ALA A 28 -16.41 -6.82 -13.57
C ALA A 28 -15.35 -7.34 -14.56
N THR A 29 -15.74 -7.58 -15.82
CA THR A 29 -14.80 -8.00 -16.86
C THR A 29 -13.81 -6.89 -17.21
N TRP A 30 -14.27 -5.64 -17.30
CA TRP A 30 -13.38 -4.48 -17.50
C TRP A 30 -12.40 -4.30 -16.34
N MET A 31 -12.82 -4.54 -15.10
CA MET A 31 -11.94 -4.50 -13.93
C MET A 31 -10.87 -5.60 -13.99
N ALA A 32 -11.24 -6.82 -14.39
CA ALA A 32 -10.30 -7.92 -14.56
C ALA A 32 -9.23 -7.59 -15.61
N ALA A 33 -9.66 -7.07 -16.78
CA ALA A 33 -8.76 -6.64 -17.84
C ALA A 33 -7.85 -5.48 -17.40
N TYR A 34 -8.38 -4.47 -16.70
CA TYR A 34 -7.59 -3.36 -16.17
C TYR A 34 -6.48 -3.84 -15.22
N LEU A 35 -6.82 -4.70 -14.26
CA LEU A 35 -5.86 -5.23 -13.30
C LEU A 35 -4.79 -6.13 -13.94
N GLN A 36 -5.12 -6.79 -15.04
CA GLN A 36 -4.22 -7.68 -15.77
C GLN A 36 -3.25 -6.90 -16.68
N TYR A 37 -3.76 -5.95 -17.47
CA TYR A 37 -3.01 -5.33 -18.56
C TYR A 37 -2.45 -3.93 -18.23
N GLU A 38 -3.16 -3.13 -17.43
CA GLU A 38 -2.73 -1.75 -17.14
C GLU A 38 -1.93 -1.65 -15.84
N VAL A 39 -2.29 -2.45 -14.84
CA VAL A 39 -1.69 -2.35 -13.50
C VAL A 39 -0.39 -3.14 -13.45
N THR A 40 0.73 -2.45 -13.65
CA THR A 40 2.10 -3.01 -13.54
C THR A 40 2.67 -2.96 -12.10
N THR A 41 1.87 -2.49 -11.13
CA THR A 41 2.32 -2.31 -9.74
C THR A 41 2.55 -3.64 -9.00
N ARG A 42 3.33 -3.58 -7.90
CA ARG A 42 3.55 -4.72 -6.99
C ARG A 42 2.23 -5.36 -6.53
N GLU A 43 2.24 -6.67 -6.31
CA GLU A 43 1.06 -7.49 -5.98
C GLU A 43 0.23 -6.95 -4.79
N THR A 44 0.89 -6.41 -3.76
CA THR A 44 0.21 -5.79 -2.62
C THR A 44 -0.61 -4.57 -3.02
N THR A 45 -0.13 -3.77 -3.97
CA THR A 45 -0.84 -2.60 -4.50
C THR A 45 -2.00 -3.04 -5.38
N ARG A 46 -1.79 -4.07 -6.21
CA ARG A 46 -2.85 -4.68 -7.03
C ARG A 46 -4.00 -5.23 -6.19
N LYS A 47 -3.71 -5.89 -5.05
CA LYS A 47 -4.73 -6.37 -4.11
C LYS A 47 -5.58 -5.23 -3.53
N VAL A 48 -4.95 -4.11 -3.15
CA VAL A 48 -5.68 -2.93 -2.64
C VAL A 48 -6.53 -2.30 -3.75
N GLN A 49 -5.99 -2.15 -4.96
CA GLN A 49 -6.75 -1.65 -6.11
C GLN A 49 -7.96 -2.54 -6.42
N ARG A 50 -7.77 -3.87 -6.45
CA ARG A 50 -8.86 -4.81 -6.65
C ARG A 50 -9.96 -4.65 -5.59
N ARG A 51 -9.61 -4.59 -4.31
CA ARG A 51 -10.59 -4.40 -3.22
C ARG A 51 -11.37 -3.10 -3.39
N ASP A 52 -10.66 -2.00 -3.66
CA ASP A 52 -11.28 -0.68 -3.80
C ASP A 52 -12.24 -0.63 -5.01
N LEU A 53 -11.87 -1.26 -6.13
CA LEU A 53 -12.74 -1.37 -7.32
C LEU A 53 -13.93 -2.30 -7.11
N LEU A 54 -13.74 -3.45 -6.45
CA LEU A 54 -14.84 -4.36 -6.09
C LEU A 54 -15.86 -3.70 -5.14
N THR A 55 -15.39 -2.81 -4.26
CA THR A 55 -16.29 -2.03 -3.40
C THR A 55 -17.24 -1.16 -4.24
N PHE A 56 -16.74 -0.55 -5.31
CA PHE A 56 -17.58 0.20 -6.25
C PHE A 56 -18.52 -0.70 -7.04
N LEU A 57 -18.03 -1.84 -7.55
CA LEU A 57 -18.86 -2.81 -8.28
C LEU A 57 -20.07 -3.25 -7.46
N ASN A 58 -19.88 -3.56 -6.17
CA ASN A 58 -20.96 -3.97 -5.29
C ASN A 58 -22.05 -2.90 -5.15
N VAL A 59 -21.64 -1.62 -4.97
CA VAL A 59 -22.60 -0.51 -4.89
C VAL A 59 -23.32 -0.30 -6.23
N MET A 60 -22.61 -0.43 -7.35
CA MET A 60 -23.23 -0.32 -8.66
C MET A 60 -24.30 -1.40 -8.88
N VAL A 61 -24.01 -2.65 -8.51
CA VAL A 61 -24.98 -3.75 -8.62
C VAL A 61 -26.18 -3.53 -7.69
N GLN A 62 -25.96 -2.98 -6.49
CA GLN A 62 -27.04 -2.65 -5.57
C GLN A 62 -27.95 -1.52 -6.09
N GLU A 63 -27.39 -0.48 -6.68
CA GLU A 63 -28.12 0.70 -7.16
C GLU A 63 -28.78 0.49 -8.54
N ALA A 64 -28.10 -0.20 -9.46
CA ALA A 64 -28.55 -0.39 -10.84
C ALA A 64 -29.12 -1.79 -11.12
N GLY A 65 -29.02 -2.73 -10.18
CA GLY A 65 -29.46 -4.12 -10.31
C GLY A 65 -28.60 -4.99 -11.23
N ASN A 66 -27.57 -4.43 -11.86
CA ASN A 66 -26.63 -5.12 -12.75
C ASN A 66 -25.29 -4.36 -12.79
N ASP A 67 -24.29 -4.93 -13.45
CA ASP A 67 -22.95 -4.36 -13.60
C ASP A 67 -22.66 -3.83 -15.01
N ASN A 68 -23.68 -3.48 -15.79
CA ASN A 68 -23.50 -2.99 -17.15
C ASN A 68 -22.81 -1.62 -17.17
N LEU A 69 -21.72 -1.50 -17.93
CA LEU A 69 -20.88 -0.30 -18.00
C LEU A 69 -21.67 0.97 -18.37
N GLN A 70 -22.73 0.83 -19.18
CA GLN A 70 -23.61 1.95 -19.58
C GLN A 70 -24.33 2.60 -18.40
N ASN A 71 -24.56 1.84 -17.32
CA ASN A 71 -25.21 2.34 -16.12
C ASN A 71 -24.26 3.16 -15.23
N TRP A 72 -22.96 3.15 -15.52
CA TRP A 72 -21.99 3.96 -14.79
C TRP A 72 -22.09 5.43 -15.20
N SER A 73 -22.88 6.18 -14.43
CA SER A 73 -23.08 7.62 -14.61
C SER A 73 -22.25 8.49 -13.64
N PRO A 74 -22.07 9.79 -13.94
CA PRO A 74 -21.53 10.74 -12.98
C PRO A 74 -22.33 10.83 -11.67
N ARG A 75 -23.66 10.66 -11.75
CA ARG A 75 -24.54 10.67 -10.58
C ARG A 75 -24.27 9.47 -9.66
N LEU A 76 -24.15 8.27 -10.24
CA LEU A 76 -23.78 7.07 -9.49
C LEU A 76 -22.44 7.24 -8.77
N SER A 77 -21.46 7.84 -9.45
CA SER A 77 -20.14 8.12 -8.86
C SER A 77 -20.23 9.10 -7.67
N GLN A 78 -21.11 10.09 -7.75
CA GLN A 78 -21.37 11.02 -6.66
C GLN A 78 -22.12 10.36 -5.49
N THR A 79 -23.10 9.50 -5.78
CA THR A 79 -23.80 8.68 -4.77
C THR A 79 -22.83 7.76 -4.05
N PHE A 80 -21.96 7.07 -4.79
CA PHE A 80 -20.93 6.20 -4.23
C PHE A 80 -19.98 6.97 -3.31
N LYS A 81 -19.53 8.16 -3.72
CA LYS A 81 -18.73 9.05 -2.84
C LYS A 81 -19.49 9.39 -1.55
N GLY A 82 -20.77 9.75 -1.66
CA GLY A 82 -21.61 10.07 -0.50
C GLY A 82 -21.78 8.88 0.44
N TRP A 83 -22.00 7.68 -0.11
CA TRP A 83 -22.07 6.43 0.63
C TRP A 83 -20.76 6.14 1.38
N LEU A 84 -19.60 6.25 0.70
CA LEU A 84 -18.29 6.12 1.34
C LEU A 84 -18.06 7.10 2.50
N GLN A 85 -18.69 8.28 2.48
CA GLN A 85 -18.54 9.26 3.55
C GLN A 85 -19.46 8.98 4.74
N LYS A 86 -20.66 8.44 4.48
CA LYS A 86 -21.74 8.25 5.46
C LYS A 86 -21.77 6.87 6.11
N GLU A 87 -21.18 5.87 5.47
CA GLU A 87 -21.16 4.50 6.00
C GLU A 87 -20.49 4.46 7.38
N VAL A 88 -21.18 3.83 8.33
CA VAL A 88 -20.74 3.66 9.72
C VAL A 88 -20.53 2.18 10.04
N ASN A 89 -19.62 1.92 10.97
CA ASN A 89 -19.45 0.60 11.59
C ASN A 89 -20.56 0.34 12.62
N VAL A 90 -20.58 -0.88 13.17
CA VAL A 90 -21.46 -1.28 14.28
C VAL A 90 -21.34 -0.32 15.47
N ASP A 91 -20.13 0.18 15.74
CA ASP A 91 -19.84 1.11 16.84
C ASP A 91 -20.23 2.58 16.54
N ASN A 92 -21.03 2.82 15.51
CA ASN A 92 -21.45 4.16 15.04
C ASN A 92 -20.29 5.10 14.65
N THR A 93 -19.10 4.56 14.41
CA THR A 93 -17.94 5.30 13.91
C THR A 93 -17.89 5.25 12.39
N ARG A 94 -17.39 6.31 11.73
CA ARG A 94 -17.22 6.32 10.27
C ARG A 94 -16.34 5.14 9.83
N ARG A 95 -16.83 4.34 8.89
CA ARG A 95 -16.14 3.15 8.40
C ARG A 95 -14.83 3.48 7.69
N TRP A 96 -14.81 4.58 6.93
CA TRP A 96 -13.64 5.03 6.18
C TRP A 96 -13.25 6.46 6.55
N ASN A 97 -11.95 6.66 6.78
CA ASN A 97 -11.38 8.00 6.87
C ASN A 97 -11.27 8.65 5.49
N ASP A 98 -11.19 9.98 5.45
CA ASP A 98 -11.20 10.74 4.20
C ASP A 98 -10.02 10.40 3.27
N ARG A 99 -8.88 9.99 3.83
CA ARG A 99 -7.72 9.50 3.07
C ARG A 99 -8.04 8.19 2.33
N THR A 100 -8.73 7.27 3.00
CA THR A 100 -9.17 6.00 2.40
C THR A 100 -10.19 6.25 1.31
N VAL A 101 -11.16 7.13 1.56
CA VAL A 101 -12.14 7.55 0.54
C VAL A 101 -11.42 8.14 -0.68
N ASN A 102 -10.47 9.06 -0.48
CA ASN A 102 -9.70 9.65 -1.57
C ASN A 102 -8.89 8.62 -2.36
N ARG A 103 -8.28 7.63 -1.70
CA ARG A 103 -7.57 6.53 -2.38
C ARG A 103 -8.53 5.73 -3.27
N ILE A 104 -9.70 5.34 -2.73
CA ILE A 104 -10.72 4.61 -3.50
C ILE A 104 -11.15 5.42 -4.73
N LEU A 105 -11.45 6.72 -4.54
CA LEU A 105 -11.83 7.61 -5.64
C LEU A 105 -10.72 7.78 -6.68
N ALA A 106 -9.45 7.80 -6.28
CA ALA A 106 -8.31 7.89 -7.20
C ALA A 106 -8.15 6.60 -8.03
N HIS A 107 -8.29 5.43 -7.41
CA HIS A 107 -8.30 4.14 -8.11
C HIS A 107 -9.45 4.06 -9.10
N LEU A 108 -10.64 4.50 -8.68
CA LEU A 108 -11.82 4.52 -9.54
C LEU A 108 -11.64 5.50 -10.72
N LYS A 109 -11.02 6.66 -10.49
CA LYS A 109 -10.77 7.66 -11.54
C LYS A 109 -9.76 7.18 -12.59
N THR A 110 -8.69 6.51 -12.15
CA THR A 110 -7.70 5.91 -13.08
C THR A 110 -8.32 4.80 -13.91
N PHE A 111 -9.10 3.92 -13.28
CA PHE A 111 -9.87 2.89 -13.98
C PHE A 111 -10.88 3.49 -14.97
N ALA A 112 -11.70 4.47 -14.57
CA ALA A 112 -12.68 5.12 -15.44
C ALA A 112 -12.02 5.79 -16.66
N ARG A 113 -10.87 6.45 -16.48
CA ARG A 113 -10.09 7.03 -17.59
C ARG A 113 -9.61 5.95 -18.56
N TRP A 114 -9.11 4.84 -18.04
CA TRP A 114 -8.65 3.72 -18.84
C TRP A 114 -9.79 3.10 -19.65
N VAL A 115 -10.93 2.82 -19.01
CA VAL A 115 -12.11 2.31 -19.71
C VAL A 115 -12.58 3.31 -20.78
N HIS A 116 -12.70 4.59 -20.44
CA HIS A 116 -13.15 5.63 -21.38
C HIS A 116 -12.29 5.72 -22.64
N LYS A 117 -10.97 5.44 -22.54
CA LYS A 117 -10.04 5.42 -23.67
C LYS A 117 -10.39 4.34 -24.70
N TYR A 118 -10.84 3.16 -24.25
CA TYR A 118 -11.15 2.03 -25.14
C TYR A 118 -12.65 1.90 -25.44
N ARG A 119 -13.48 2.35 -24.50
CA ARG A 119 -14.94 2.35 -24.60
C ARG A 119 -15.48 3.65 -23.99
N PRO A 120 -15.78 4.66 -24.82
CA PRO A 120 -16.38 5.90 -24.35
C PRO A 120 -17.70 5.64 -23.61
N PHE A 121 -17.90 6.40 -22.53
CA PHE A 121 -19.13 6.36 -21.76
C PHE A 121 -20.17 7.26 -22.45
N PRO A 122 -21.47 6.95 -22.36
CA PRO A 122 -22.51 7.69 -23.07
C PRO A 122 -22.61 9.15 -22.62
N LEU A 123 -22.29 9.43 -21.35
CA LEU A 123 -22.35 10.76 -20.74
C LEU A 123 -20.96 11.35 -20.47
N GLY A 124 -19.93 10.87 -21.18
CA GLY A 124 -18.54 11.20 -20.88
C GLY A 124 -18.01 10.52 -19.62
N ASN A 125 -16.76 10.78 -19.25
CA ASN A 125 -16.12 10.06 -18.14
C ASN A 125 -16.83 10.33 -16.80
N PRO A 126 -17.38 9.28 -16.13
CA PRO A 126 -18.21 9.44 -14.94
C PRO A 126 -17.44 9.98 -13.72
N MET A 127 -16.11 9.90 -13.73
CA MET A 127 -15.24 10.36 -12.63
C MET A 127 -14.56 11.71 -12.91
N GLU A 128 -14.86 12.35 -14.04
CA GLU A 128 -14.15 13.57 -14.47
C GLU A 128 -14.34 14.73 -13.49
N LYS A 129 -15.60 15.00 -13.13
CA LYS A 129 -16.00 16.13 -12.26
C LYS A 129 -15.99 15.79 -10.76
N ILE A 130 -15.70 14.54 -10.39
CA ILE A 130 -15.68 14.11 -8.98
C ILE A 130 -14.39 14.63 -8.31
N LYS A 131 -14.57 15.56 -7.36
CA LYS A 131 -13.48 16.12 -6.55
C LYS A 131 -13.15 15.24 -5.35
N LEU A 132 -11.88 15.17 -5.00
CA LEU A 132 -11.41 14.53 -3.76
C LEU A 132 -11.81 15.39 -2.55
N ILE A 133 -11.91 14.75 -1.38
CA ILE A 133 -12.19 15.41 -0.11
C ILE A 133 -10.92 16.16 0.32
N SER A 134 -11.06 17.40 0.79
CA SER A 134 -9.93 18.13 1.36
C SER A 134 -9.49 17.41 2.64
N THR A 135 -8.28 16.89 2.66
CA THR A 135 -7.66 16.31 3.86
C THR A 135 -6.61 17.27 4.38
N ALA A 136 -6.58 17.50 5.69
CA ALA A 136 -5.50 18.25 6.34
C ALA A 136 -4.12 17.71 5.93
N SER A 137 -3.14 18.62 5.78
CA SER A 137 -1.78 18.30 5.35
C SER A 137 -1.17 17.17 6.18
N LEU A 138 -0.44 16.28 5.50
CA LEU A 138 0.34 15.18 6.08
C LEU A 138 1.32 15.63 7.18
N LEU A 139 1.68 16.91 7.20
CA LEU A 139 2.61 17.49 8.18
C LEU A 139 2.01 17.65 9.58
N ALA A 140 0.69 17.53 9.73
CA ALA A 140 0.03 17.85 11.01
C ALA A 140 0.00 16.69 12.03
N ILE A 141 0.39 15.46 11.68
CA ILE A 141 0.07 14.28 12.53
C ILE A 141 1.28 13.46 13.01
N ASP A 142 2.43 13.45 12.33
CA ASP A 142 3.58 12.71 12.88
C ASP A 142 4.47 13.64 13.71
N ARG A 143 4.26 13.62 15.03
CA ARG A 143 5.21 14.20 15.98
C ARG A 143 6.53 13.44 15.84
N ALA A 144 7.51 14.06 15.20
CA ALA A 144 8.87 13.53 15.16
C ALA A 144 9.37 13.24 16.60
N ILE A 145 10.15 12.18 16.76
CA ILE A 145 10.76 11.89 18.05
C ILE A 145 11.69 13.03 18.44
N THR A 146 11.60 13.46 19.70
CA THR A 146 12.55 14.46 20.21
C THR A 146 13.94 13.83 20.41
N ALA A 147 14.99 14.65 20.47
CA ALA A 147 16.34 14.15 20.74
C ALA A 147 16.44 13.39 22.08
N GLY A 148 15.69 13.83 23.09
CA GLY A 148 15.61 13.14 24.39
C GLY A 148 14.87 11.80 24.32
N GLU A 149 13.86 11.68 23.46
CA GLU A 149 13.18 10.39 23.21
C GLU A 149 14.04 9.44 22.40
N ARG A 150 14.76 9.96 21.40
CA ARG A 150 15.76 9.20 20.65
C ARG A 150 16.79 8.59 21.60
N ARG A 151 17.38 9.37 22.51
CA ARG A 151 18.34 8.87 23.50
C ARG A 151 17.75 7.76 24.35
N ARG A 152 16.58 7.98 24.95
CA ARG A 152 15.87 6.98 25.78
C ARG A 152 15.58 5.68 25.01
N LEU A 153 15.23 5.77 23.73
CA LEU A 153 15.01 4.60 22.89
C LEU A 153 16.29 3.78 22.65
N LEU A 154 17.41 4.46 22.43
CA LEU A 154 18.71 3.78 22.23
C LEU A 154 19.24 3.20 23.54
N ASP A 155 19.12 3.92 24.66
CA ASP A 155 19.47 3.40 25.99
C ASP A 155 18.64 2.16 26.33
N ALA A 156 17.33 2.19 26.03
CA ALA A 156 16.45 1.03 26.21
C ALA A 156 16.84 -0.14 25.28
N ALA A 157 17.33 0.14 24.07
CA ALA A 157 17.79 -0.88 23.13
C ALA A 157 19.08 -1.55 23.62
N ASP A 158 20.00 -0.80 24.23
CA ASP A 158 21.22 -1.34 24.85
C ASP A 158 20.87 -2.23 26.06
N LEU A 159 19.90 -1.80 26.87
CA LEU A 159 19.40 -2.57 28.01
C LEU A 159 18.77 -3.93 27.63
N LEU A 160 18.32 -4.11 26.38
CA LEU A 160 17.80 -5.39 25.89
C LEU A 160 18.85 -6.51 25.96
N VAL A 161 20.12 -6.18 25.78
CA VAL A 161 21.22 -7.16 25.83
C VAL A 161 21.44 -7.67 27.25
N GLU A 162 21.34 -6.76 28.22
CA GLU A 162 21.58 -7.07 29.63
C GLU A 162 20.38 -7.76 30.27
N THR A 163 19.20 -7.13 30.21
CA THR A 163 18.04 -7.54 31.01
C THR A 163 16.89 -8.10 30.16
N GLY A 164 16.95 -7.91 28.85
CA GLY A 164 15.89 -8.31 27.94
C GLY A 164 15.55 -9.80 28.03
N GLY A 165 14.25 -10.10 28.00
CA GLY A 165 13.73 -11.46 27.99
C GLY A 165 13.96 -12.26 29.28
N ARG A 166 14.51 -11.66 30.34
CA ARG A 166 14.65 -12.28 31.66
C ARG A 166 13.32 -12.36 32.39
N SER A 167 13.17 -13.36 33.26
CA SER A 167 12.00 -13.48 34.13
C SER A 167 11.80 -12.23 35.00
N LYS A 168 10.55 -11.82 35.19
CA LYS A 168 10.17 -10.74 36.11
C LYS A 168 9.81 -11.23 37.51
N ASP A 169 9.68 -12.55 37.70
CA ASP A 169 9.33 -13.16 38.97
C ASP A 169 10.45 -12.96 40.01
N ARG A 170 10.18 -12.06 40.97
CA ARG A 170 11.11 -11.69 42.04
C ARG A 170 11.03 -12.65 43.24
N HIS A 171 9.95 -13.44 43.33
CA HIS A 171 9.75 -14.39 44.41
C HIS A 171 10.56 -15.66 44.16
N ARG A 172 10.47 -16.22 42.95
CA ARG A 172 11.23 -17.42 42.56
C ARG A 172 12.70 -17.12 42.24
N TYR A 173 12.99 -15.94 41.70
CA TYR A 173 14.36 -15.52 41.34
C TYR A 173 14.70 -14.16 41.95
N ARG A 174 15.19 -14.18 43.20
CA ARG A 174 15.54 -12.96 43.95
C ARG A 174 16.64 -12.14 43.25
N ASP A 175 17.70 -12.79 42.78
CA ASP A 175 18.80 -12.15 42.05
C ASP A 175 18.40 -11.83 40.60
N ALA A 176 18.45 -10.54 40.23
CA ALA A 176 18.12 -10.05 38.90
C ALA A 176 19.13 -10.46 37.82
N THR A 177 20.37 -10.74 38.20
CA THR A 177 21.45 -11.09 37.27
C THR A 177 21.37 -12.55 36.80
N LYS A 178 20.87 -13.44 37.67
CA LYS A 178 20.75 -14.89 37.45
C LYS A 178 19.38 -15.34 36.93
N ARG A 179 18.48 -14.41 36.62
CA ARG A 179 17.13 -14.77 36.17
C ARG A 179 17.19 -15.47 34.82
N PRO A 180 16.42 -16.57 34.65
CA PRO A 180 16.38 -17.27 33.38
C PRO A 180 15.85 -16.33 32.29
N ARG A 181 16.45 -16.43 31.11
CA ARG A 181 16.05 -15.73 29.89
C ARG A 181 15.22 -16.67 29.01
N ARG A 182 14.18 -16.16 28.35
CA ARG A 182 13.39 -16.95 27.39
C ARG A 182 14.29 -17.49 26.27
N LYS A 183 14.15 -18.79 25.95
CA LYS A 183 14.94 -19.50 24.92
C LYS A 183 14.92 -18.80 23.56
N ASP A 184 13.78 -18.24 23.18
CA ASP A 184 13.59 -17.62 21.86
C ASP A 184 13.87 -16.11 21.85
N TYR A 185 14.35 -15.54 22.95
CA TYR A 185 14.70 -14.13 22.98
C TYR A 185 15.98 -13.86 22.19
N ARG A 186 15.95 -12.86 21.30
CA ARG A 186 17.06 -12.48 20.42
C ARG A 186 17.48 -11.03 20.72
N PRO A 187 18.24 -10.80 21.80
CA PRO A 187 18.56 -9.44 22.29
C PRO A 187 19.30 -8.60 21.25
N TYR A 188 20.38 -9.15 20.69
CA TYR A 188 21.21 -8.45 19.70
C TYR A 188 20.43 -8.10 18.42
N ARG A 189 19.56 -9.00 17.97
CA ARG A 189 18.68 -8.73 16.82
C ARG A 189 17.74 -7.57 17.10
N ASN A 190 17.06 -7.58 18.25
CA ASN A 190 16.11 -6.54 18.60
C ASN A 190 16.81 -5.17 18.77
N ARG A 191 18.00 -5.16 19.38
CA ARG A 191 18.87 -3.98 19.46
C ARG A 191 19.21 -3.46 18.07
N ALA A 192 19.70 -4.33 17.18
CA ALA A 192 20.08 -3.97 15.82
C ALA A 192 18.90 -3.39 15.02
N ILE A 193 17.69 -3.95 15.16
CA ILE A 193 16.48 -3.43 14.51
C ILE A 193 16.17 -2.00 14.97
N THR A 194 16.23 -1.72 16.28
CA THR A 194 15.98 -0.37 16.81
C THR A 194 17.01 0.62 16.28
N TYR A 195 18.30 0.26 16.34
CA TYR A 195 19.37 1.11 15.82
C TYR A 195 19.22 1.35 14.31
N ALA A 196 18.93 0.32 13.51
CA ALA A 196 18.72 0.46 12.08
C ALA A 196 17.57 1.43 11.79
N LEU A 197 16.40 1.26 12.42
CA LEU A 197 15.24 2.13 12.19
C LEU A 197 15.50 3.58 12.60
N ILE A 198 16.19 3.82 13.72
CA ILE A 198 16.40 5.16 14.28
C ILE A 198 17.57 5.91 13.63
N GLU A 199 18.67 5.22 13.33
CA GLU A 199 19.90 5.86 12.83
C GLU A 199 19.98 5.94 11.31
N THR A 200 19.40 4.98 10.59
CA THR A 200 19.48 4.94 9.12
C THR A 200 18.23 5.46 8.43
N GLY A 201 17.10 5.55 9.15
CA GLY A 201 15.80 5.90 8.58
C GLY A 201 15.26 4.87 7.59
N MET A 202 15.85 3.66 7.54
CA MET A 202 15.38 2.58 6.69
C MET A 202 13.93 2.22 6.96
N ARG A 203 13.22 1.80 5.91
CA ARG A 203 11.87 1.29 6.07
C ARG A 203 11.89 -0.04 6.81
N ARG A 204 10.87 -0.28 7.64
CA ARG A 204 10.68 -1.55 8.36
C ARG A 204 10.83 -2.78 7.46
N ALA A 205 10.28 -2.73 6.24
CA ALA A 205 10.37 -3.84 5.30
C ALA A 205 11.82 -4.14 4.90
N ALA A 206 12.62 -3.10 4.62
CA ALA A 206 14.02 -3.23 4.28
C ALA A 206 14.83 -3.79 5.46
N VAL A 207 14.58 -3.32 6.68
CA VAL A 207 15.27 -3.84 7.89
C VAL A 207 15.02 -5.33 8.10
N VAL A 208 13.83 -5.81 7.79
CA VAL A 208 13.46 -7.23 7.98
C VAL A 208 14.06 -8.14 6.90
N SER A 209 14.40 -7.60 5.73
CA SER A 209 14.94 -8.37 4.61
C SER A 209 16.48 -8.40 4.54
N ILE A 210 17.18 -7.66 5.42
CA ILE A 210 18.66 -7.64 5.44
C ILE A 210 19.20 -9.03 5.76
N ASN A 211 20.15 -9.49 4.94
CA ASN A 211 20.98 -10.66 5.19
C ASN A 211 22.41 -10.26 5.54
N VAL A 212 23.21 -11.23 6.00
CA VAL A 212 24.62 -11.00 6.35
C VAL A 212 25.43 -10.51 5.14
N ASP A 213 25.12 -11.03 3.96
CA ASP A 213 25.80 -10.68 2.70
C ASP A 213 25.55 -9.23 2.25
N ASP A 214 24.50 -8.60 2.79
CA ASP A 214 24.15 -7.21 2.49
C ASP A 214 24.97 -6.21 3.32
N VAL A 215 25.70 -6.67 4.34
CA VAL A 215 26.43 -5.83 5.30
C VAL A 215 27.91 -5.84 5.01
N ASP A 216 28.44 -4.70 4.54
CA ASP A 216 29.87 -4.49 4.40
C ASP A 216 30.40 -3.73 5.63
N SER A 217 30.94 -4.48 6.59
CA SER A 217 31.49 -3.92 7.83
C SER A 217 32.74 -3.05 7.60
N ALA A 218 33.51 -3.31 6.54
CA ALA A 218 34.71 -2.53 6.23
C ALA A 218 34.32 -1.15 5.69
N LYS A 219 33.30 -1.10 4.83
CA LYS A 219 32.78 0.16 4.26
C LYS A 219 31.70 0.81 5.12
N ARG A 220 31.23 0.13 6.18
CA ARG A 220 30.12 0.57 7.04
C ARG A 220 28.84 0.85 6.24
N THR A 221 28.56 0.01 5.26
CA THR A 221 27.40 0.15 4.37
C THR A 221 26.49 -1.07 4.44
N ILE A 222 25.18 -0.85 4.29
CA ILE A 222 24.16 -1.90 4.20
C ILE A 222 23.46 -1.75 2.85
N ARG A 223 23.38 -2.84 2.08
CA ARG A 223 22.62 -2.91 0.83
C ARG A 223 21.18 -3.26 1.13
N THR A 224 20.24 -2.57 0.49
CA THR A 224 18.82 -2.67 0.86
C THR A 224 17.94 -2.51 -0.36
N GLU A 225 16.96 -3.39 -0.52
CA GLU A 225 15.94 -3.22 -1.55
C GLU A 225 14.87 -2.23 -1.08
N GLU A 226 14.77 -1.10 -1.79
CA GLU A 226 13.75 -0.10 -1.51
C GLU A 226 12.55 -0.20 -2.48
N LYS A 227 11.53 0.63 -2.26
CA LYS A 227 10.37 0.66 -3.14
C LYS A 227 10.78 1.20 -4.52
N GLY A 228 10.71 0.34 -5.54
CA GLY A 228 11.07 0.68 -6.91
C GLY A 228 11.91 -0.41 -7.59
N GLY A 229 12.52 -1.29 -6.80
CA GLY A 229 13.69 -2.06 -7.24
C GLY A 229 14.93 -1.38 -6.71
#